data_AF-A0A7W6CZ52-F1
#
_entry.id   AF-A0A7W6CZ52-F1
#
_cell.length_a   1.000
_cell.length_b   1.000
_cell.length_c   1.000
_cell.angle_alpha   90.00
_cell.angle_beta   90.00
_cell.angle_gamma   90.00
#
_symmetry.space_group_name_H-M   'P 1'
#
loop_
_entity.id
_entity.type
_entity.pdbx_description
1 polymer ?
#
loop_
_entity_poly.entity_id
_entity_poly.type
_entity_poly.pdbx_seq_one_letter_code
_entity_poly.pdbx_strand_id
1 'polypeptide(L)'
;MRKEILAIAAAALFGTTAAFAQGTSPATPGQPPVDDTYLAQCTPQATKEFCGCIVSVADLQIKDPTERMIFYAYTVGEFDKAREQRAVLPAEQNMKFNAVLQRAEAMVHDRCDKLRPQKDAAPK
;
A
#
# COMPACT_ATOMS: atom_id res chain seq x y z
N MET A 1 -54.27 28.26 -9.38
CA MET A 1 -53.86 29.11 -8.24
C MET A 1 -53.16 28.17 -7.25
N ARG A 2 -51.94 28.34 -6.76
CA ARG A 2 -50.98 29.43 -6.70
C ARG A 2 -49.58 28.88 -7.02
N LYS A 3 -48.79 29.70 -7.71
CA LYS A 3 -47.34 29.65 -7.81
C LYS A 3 -46.76 30.02 -6.44
N GLU A 4 -45.68 29.38 -6.00
CA GLU A 4 -44.62 30.08 -5.25
C GLU A 4 -43.25 29.54 -5.68
N ILE A 5 -42.43 30.50 -6.12
CA ILE A 5 -41.04 30.39 -6.53
C ILE A 5 -40.25 30.93 -5.35
N LEU A 6 -39.19 30.26 -4.90
CA LEU A 6 -38.08 30.97 -4.26
C LEU A 6 -36.74 30.33 -4.64
N ALA A 7 -36.00 31.07 -5.44
CA ALA A 7 -34.60 30.86 -5.74
C ALA A 7 -33.75 31.33 -4.55
N ILE A 8 -32.74 30.57 -4.17
CA ILE A 8 -31.62 31.06 -3.37
C ILE A 8 -30.36 30.89 -4.20
N ALA A 9 -29.89 32.00 -4.73
CA ALA A 9 -28.54 32.17 -5.22
C ALA A 9 -27.73 32.87 -4.12
N ALA A 10 -26.61 32.27 -3.71
CA ALA A 10 -25.52 33.00 -3.09
C ALA A 10 -24.22 32.22 -3.32
N ALA A 11 -23.43 32.71 -4.26
CA ALA A 11 -22.06 32.30 -4.47
C ALA A 11 -21.15 32.93 -3.41
N ALA A 12 -20.22 32.13 -2.89
CA ALA A 12 -18.95 32.57 -2.30
C ALA A 12 -17.94 31.46 -2.67
N LEU A 13 -17.18 31.57 -3.77
CA LEU A 13 -15.90 32.28 -3.92
C LEU A 13 -14.82 31.86 -2.88
N PHE A 14 -13.98 30.92 -3.32
CA PHE A 14 -12.51 30.77 -3.13
C PHE A 14 -11.86 30.56 -1.74
N GLY A 15 -11.10 29.45 -1.66
CA GLY A 15 -9.82 29.28 -0.93
C GLY A 15 -9.92 29.14 0.60
N THR A 16 -9.17 28.31 1.32
CA THR A 16 -7.96 27.51 1.06
C THR A 16 -7.78 26.54 2.24
N THR A 17 -7.28 25.35 1.93
CA THR A 17 -6.46 24.43 2.75
C THR A 17 -7.03 23.74 4.00
N ALA A 18 -7.39 22.47 3.77
CA ALA A 18 -6.97 21.28 4.51
C ALA A 18 -7.25 21.21 6.03
N ALA A 19 -8.48 20.81 6.37
CA ALA A 19 -8.73 20.03 7.57
C ALA A 19 -8.69 18.53 7.21
N PHE A 20 -7.57 17.85 7.50
CA PHE A 20 -7.50 16.38 7.43
C PHE A 20 -8.27 15.78 8.62
N ALA A 21 -9.58 15.72 8.48
CA ALA A 21 -10.46 14.95 9.34
C ALA A 21 -11.17 13.91 8.47
N GLN A 22 -10.54 12.76 8.25
CA GLN A 22 -11.20 11.59 7.67
C GLN A 22 -10.76 10.33 8.42
N GLY A 23 -11.20 10.24 9.68
CA GLY A 23 -11.37 8.96 10.34
C GLY A 23 -12.68 8.34 9.88
N THR A 24 -12.64 7.58 8.79
CA THR A 24 -13.51 6.42 8.48
C THR A 24 -13.00 5.80 7.18
N SER A 25 -12.30 4.67 7.23
CA SER A 25 -12.24 3.76 6.08
C SER A 25 -13.05 2.52 6.44
N PRO A 26 -14.20 2.29 5.79
CA PRO A 26 -14.97 1.08 5.98
C PRO A 26 -14.18 -0.10 5.40
N ALA A 27 -14.07 -1.19 6.15
CA ALA A 27 -13.65 -2.48 5.61
C ALA A 27 -14.59 -2.84 4.46
N THR A 28 -14.08 -2.81 3.23
CA THR A 28 -14.87 -3.04 2.02
C THR A 28 -14.64 -4.47 1.56
N PRO A 29 -15.69 -5.31 1.42
CA PRO A 29 -15.55 -6.65 0.85
C PRO A 29 -15.14 -6.52 -0.62
N GLY A 30 -13.92 -6.94 -0.95
CA GLY A 30 -13.35 -6.83 -2.31
C GLY A 30 -12.59 -5.53 -2.62
N GLN A 31 -11.97 -4.91 -1.62
CA GLN A 31 -11.14 -3.69 -1.75
C GLN A 31 -10.10 -3.85 -2.89
N PRO A 32 -10.04 -2.98 -3.93
CA PRO A 32 -8.95 -2.99 -4.91
C PRO A 32 -7.67 -2.66 -4.14
N PRO A 33 -6.83 -3.66 -3.85
CA PRO A 33 -6.15 -3.70 -2.58
C PRO A 33 -4.83 -2.97 -2.71
N VAL A 34 -4.18 -2.69 -1.60
CA VAL A 34 -2.78 -2.22 -1.53
C VAL A 34 -1.85 -2.88 -2.57
N ASP A 35 -2.16 -4.12 -2.93
CA ASP A 35 -1.57 -4.94 -3.99
C ASP A 35 -1.63 -4.30 -5.39
N ASP A 36 -2.76 -3.73 -5.83
CA ASP A 36 -2.89 -3.11 -7.15
C ASP A 36 -2.00 -1.85 -7.26
N THR A 37 -1.95 -1.08 -6.18
CA THR A 37 -1.07 0.09 -6.08
C THR A 37 0.39 -0.32 -6.14
N TYR A 38 0.75 -1.38 -5.42
CA TYR A 38 2.09 -1.96 -5.48
C TYR A 38 2.43 -2.47 -6.88
N LEU A 39 1.55 -3.22 -7.54
CA LEU A 39 1.79 -3.75 -8.88
C LEU A 39 2.03 -2.63 -9.90
N ALA A 40 1.25 -1.54 -9.83
CA ALA A 40 1.44 -0.37 -10.68
C ALA A 40 2.81 0.32 -10.46
N GLN A 41 3.32 0.34 -9.23
CA GLN A 41 4.61 0.96 -8.88
C GLN A 41 5.80 0.02 -9.08
N CYS A 42 5.62 -1.28 -8.90
CA CYS A 42 6.66 -2.29 -8.98
C CYS A 42 7.04 -2.63 -10.42
N THR A 43 6.06 -2.68 -11.34
CA THR A 43 6.28 -3.02 -12.75
C THR A 43 7.26 -2.12 -13.53
N PRO A 44 7.40 -0.80 -13.28
CA PRO A 44 8.47 -0.02 -13.88
C PRO A 44 9.86 -0.31 -13.28
N GLN A 45 9.95 -0.96 -12.12
CA GLN A 45 11.21 -1.27 -11.41
C GLN A 45 11.62 -2.74 -11.53
N ALA A 46 10.67 -3.65 -11.77
CA ALA A 46 10.86 -5.09 -11.81
C ALA A 46 9.89 -5.80 -12.77
N THR A 47 10.09 -7.10 -12.99
CA THR A 47 9.21 -7.89 -13.87
C THR A 47 7.83 -8.07 -13.24
N LYS A 48 6.78 -8.11 -14.09
CA LYS A 48 5.40 -8.39 -13.65
C LYS A 48 5.29 -9.69 -12.83
N GLU A 49 6.05 -10.71 -13.23
CA GLU A 49 6.10 -12.01 -12.56
C GLU A 49 6.70 -11.92 -11.17
N PHE A 50 7.80 -11.16 -11.01
CA PHE A 50 8.38 -10.90 -9.69
C PHE A 50 7.39 -10.15 -8.79
N CYS A 51 6.81 -9.06 -9.27
CA CYS A 51 5.83 -8.27 -8.50
C CYS A 51 4.61 -9.12 -8.12
N GLY A 52 4.09 -9.94 -9.04
CA GLY A 52 3.00 -10.88 -8.74
C GLY A 52 3.37 -11.93 -7.70
N CYS A 53 4.62 -12.42 -7.73
CA CYS A 53 5.12 -13.34 -6.71
C CYS A 53 5.13 -12.69 -5.31
N ILE A 54 5.60 -11.45 -5.20
CA ILE A 54 5.59 -10.68 -3.93
C ILE A 54 4.16 -10.53 -3.40
N VAL A 55 3.20 -10.16 -4.26
CA VAL A 55 1.78 -10.07 -3.88
C VAL A 55 1.26 -11.41 -3.35
N SER A 56 1.61 -12.52 -4.00
CA SER A 56 1.20 -13.85 -3.54
C SER A 56 1.76 -14.21 -2.15
N VAL A 57 2.97 -13.78 -1.82
CA VAL A 57 3.57 -13.99 -0.49
C VAL A 57 2.89 -13.12 0.56
N ALA A 58 2.64 -11.85 0.24
CA ALA A 58 1.88 -10.94 1.09
C ALA A 58 0.48 -11.50 1.37
N ASP A 59 -0.18 -12.08 0.37
CA ASP A 59 -1.52 -12.65 0.56
C ASP A 59 -1.56 -13.80 1.56
N LEU A 60 -0.51 -14.61 1.57
CA LEU A 60 -0.39 -15.75 2.48
C LEU A 60 -0.03 -15.34 3.91
N GLN A 61 0.81 -14.32 4.09
CA GLN A 61 1.37 -13.98 5.41
C GLN A 61 0.76 -12.75 6.08
N ILE A 62 0.27 -11.80 5.29
CA ILE A 62 -0.07 -10.47 5.77
C ILE A 62 -1.55 -10.22 5.49
N LYS A 63 -2.36 -10.22 6.54
CA LYS A 63 -3.82 -10.02 6.44
C LYS A 63 -4.20 -8.56 6.60
N ASP A 64 -3.44 -7.81 7.38
CA ASP A 64 -3.69 -6.39 7.58
C ASP A 64 -3.19 -5.55 6.39
N PRO A 65 -4.04 -4.68 5.80
CA PRO A 65 -3.63 -3.83 4.68
C PRO A 65 -2.50 -2.86 5.00
N THR A 66 -2.44 -2.34 6.22
CA THR A 66 -1.37 -1.40 6.65
C THR A 66 -0.03 -2.13 6.73
N GLU A 67 -0.02 -3.32 7.30
CA GLU A 67 1.14 -4.21 7.31
C GLU A 67 1.60 -4.58 5.88
N ARG A 68 0.66 -4.79 4.95
CA ARG A 68 1.00 -5.01 3.52
C ARG A 68 1.67 -3.78 2.89
N MET A 69 1.18 -2.58 3.17
CA MET A 69 1.80 -1.34 2.67
C MET A 69 3.25 -1.22 3.12
N ILE A 70 3.50 -1.49 4.41
CA ILE A 70 4.84 -1.45 4.99
C ILE A 70 5.74 -2.51 4.34
N PHE A 71 5.25 -3.74 4.19
CA PHE A 71 6.00 -4.82 3.52
C PHE A 71 6.37 -4.45 2.09
N TYR A 72 5.44 -3.93 1.30
CA TYR A 72 5.73 -3.53 -0.07
C TYR A 72 6.75 -2.41 -0.14
N ALA A 73 6.66 -1.40 0.74
CA ALA A 73 7.66 -0.33 0.84
C ALA A 73 9.06 -0.88 1.14
N TYR A 74 9.19 -1.86 2.05
CA TYR A 74 10.47 -2.57 2.27
C TYR A 74 10.95 -3.30 1.01
N THR A 75 10.04 -3.96 0.29
CA THR A 75 10.38 -4.81 -0.85
C THR A 75 10.89 -4.00 -2.06
N VAL A 76 10.43 -2.77 -2.25
CA VAL A 76 10.92 -1.85 -3.31
C VAL A 76 12.06 -0.94 -2.84
N GLY A 77 12.52 -1.09 -1.59
CA GLY A 77 13.61 -0.29 -1.03
C GLY A 77 13.22 1.12 -0.56
N GLU A 78 11.93 1.41 -0.41
CA GLU A 78 11.42 2.66 0.17
C GLU A 78 11.50 2.63 1.71
N PHE A 79 12.70 2.44 2.27
CA PHE A 79 12.91 2.19 3.70
C PHE A 79 12.41 3.31 4.62
N ASP A 80 12.59 4.58 4.22
CA ASP A 80 12.12 5.72 5.02
C ASP A 80 10.59 5.73 5.14
N LYS A 81 9.90 5.49 4.03
CA LYS A 81 8.44 5.38 4.00
C LYS A 81 7.96 4.18 4.81
N ALA A 82 8.63 3.04 4.69
CA ALA A 82 8.32 1.86 5.49
C ALA A 82 8.47 2.13 7.00
N ARG A 83 9.51 2.88 7.40
CA ARG A 83 9.74 3.30 8.79
C ARG A 83 8.64 4.24 9.29
N GLU A 84 8.27 5.24 8.50
CA GLU A 84 7.21 6.20 8.86
C GLU A 84 5.86 5.50 9.03
N GLN A 85 5.48 4.64 8.08
CA GLN A 85 4.24 3.86 8.15
C GLN A 85 4.24 2.87 9.32
N ARG A 86 5.40 2.33 9.67
CA ARG A 86 5.55 1.44 10.81
C ARG A 86 5.48 2.17 12.16
N ALA A 87 5.88 3.44 12.21
CA ALA A 87 5.86 4.23 13.44
C ALA A 87 4.43 4.50 13.96
N VAL A 88 3.42 4.44 13.08
CA VAL A 88 2.01 4.63 13.46
C VAL A 88 1.32 3.33 13.90
N LEU A 89 1.98 2.17 13.78
CA LEU A 89 1.42 0.92 14.28
C LEU A 89 1.47 0.87 15.82
N PRO A 90 0.39 0.39 16.48
CA PRO A 90 0.43 0.09 17.90
C PRO A 90 1.59 -0.86 18.25
N ALA A 91 2.22 -0.67 19.41
CA ALA A 91 3.42 -1.42 19.80
C ALA A 91 3.22 -2.95 19.76
N GLU A 92 2.06 -3.44 20.22
CA GLU A 92 1.72 -4.86 20.19
C GLU A 92 1.61 -5.41 18.75
N GLN A 93 0.99 -4.64 17.85
CA GLN A 93 0.90 -4.99 16.44
C GLN A 93 2.27 -4.98 15.78
N ASN A 94 3.09 -3.98 16.09
CA ASN A 94 4.44 -3.82 15.56
C ASN A 94 5.35 -5.00 15.96
N MET A 95 5.22 -5.51 17.20
CA MET A 95 5.93 -6.71 17.65
C MET A 95 5.49 -7.96 16.86
N LYS A 96 4.19 -8.16 16.67
CA LYS A 96 3.65 -9.30 15.88
C LYS A 96 4.07 -9.21 14.42
N PHE A 97 4.05 -8.01 13.85
CA PHE A 97 4.40 -7.75 12.47
C PHE A 97 5.87 -8.10 12.15
N ASN A 98 6.81 -7.97 13.10
CA ASN A 98 8.19 -8.43 12.89
C ASN A 98 8.29 -9.91 12.50
N ALA A 99 7.56 -10.78 13.21
CA ALA A 99 7.57 -12.21 12.92
C ALA A 99 6.86 -12.54 11.60
N VAL A 100 5.87 -11.73 11.22
CA VAL A 100 5.23 -11.82 9.90
C VAL A 100 6.20 -11.40 8.81
N LEU A 101 6.91 -10.28 8.99
CA LEU A 101 7.87 -9.73 8.04
C LEU A 101 9.00 -10.72 7.76
N GLN A 102 9.61 -11.30 8.79
CA GLN A 102 10.66 -12.30 8.64
C GLN A 102 10.20 -13.54 7.86
N ARG A 103 8.97 -14.02 8.09
CA ARG A 103 8.42 -15.15 7.34
C ARG A 103 8.09 -14.80 5.89
N ALA A 104 7.58 -13.60 5.66
CA ALA A 104 7.32 -13.09 4.32
C ALA A 104 8.64 -12.96 3.54
N GLU A 105 9.67 -12.36 4.14
CA GLU A 105 11.00 -12.22 3.53
C GLU A 105 11.63 -13.57 3.18
N ALA A 106 11.58 -14.55 4.09
CA ALA A 106 12.07 -15.90 3.81
C ALA A 106 11.34 -16.54 2.62
N MET A 107 10.01 -16.40 2.54
CA MET A 107 9.26 -16.90 1.39
C MET A 107 9.52 -16.15 0.09
N VAL A 108 9.76 -14.83 0.16
CA VAL A 108 10.20 -14.06 -1.01
C VAL A 108 11.53 -14.60 -1.51
N HIS A 109 12.48 -14.85 -0.60
CA HIS A 109 13.78 -15.42 -0.95
C HIS A 109 13.64 -16.79 -1.62
N ASP A 110 12.84 -17.68 -1.03
CA ASP A 110 12.70 -19.05 -1.55
C ASP A 110 11.93 -19.11 -2.88
N ARG A 111 10.89 -18.28 -3.04
CA ARG A 111 9.93 -18.40 -4.15
C ARG A 111 10.15 -17.36 -5.26
N CYS A 112 10.53 -16.14 -4.90
CA CYS A 112 10.51 -15.00 -5.81
C CYS A 112 11.91 -14.56 -6.25
N ASP A 113 12.98 -14.86 -5.52
CA ASP A 113 14.33 -14.40 -5.89
C ASP A 113 14.79 -14.91 -7.26
N LYS A 114 14.31 -16.08 -7.70
CA LYS A 114 14.55 -16.60 -9.05
C LYS A 114 13.99 -15.70 -10.17
N LEU A 115 12.97 -14.90 -9.84
CA LEU A 115 12.31 -13.95 -10.73
C LEU A 115 12.85 -12.52 -10.55
N ARG A 116 13.69 -12.29 -9.53
CA ARG A 116 14.22 -10.96 -9.22
C ARG A 116 14.97 -10.45 -10.45
N PRO A 117 14.70 -9.20 -10.89
CA PRO A 117 15.44 -8.60 -12.00
C PRO A 117 16.93 -8.67 -11.69
N GLN A 118 17.68 -9.36 -12.53
CA GLN A 118 19.13 -9.31 -12.46
C GLN A 118 19.54 -7.94 -12.96
N LYS A 119 19.80 -7.03 -12.02
CA LYS A 119 20.38 -5.72 -12.27
C LYS A 119 21.81 -5.98 -12.71
N ASP A 120 21.96 -6.23 -14.01
CA ASP A 120 23.21 -6.54 -14.68
C ASP A 120 23.94 -7.77 -14.08
N ALA A 121 23.80 -8.91 -14.74
CA ALA A 121 24.99 -9.74 -14.93
C ALA A 121 26.00 -8.84 -15.64
N ALA A 122 26.81 -8.11 -14.85
CA ALA A 122 27.89 -7.30 -15.37
C ALA A 122 28.67 -8.18 -16.36
N PRO A 123 28.90 -7.74 -17.61
CA PRO A 123 29.80 -8.47 -18.48
C PRO A 123 31.13 -8.60 -17.74
N LYS A 124 31.61 -9.85 -17.68
CA LYS A 124 32.80 -10.32 -16.95
C LYS A 124 34.00 -9.39 -17.03
#